data_AF-A0A1J0AG45-F1
#
_entry.id   AF-A0A1J0AG45-F1
#
_cell.length_a   1.000
_cell.length_b   1.000
_cell.length_c   1.000
_cell.angle_alpha   90.00
_cell.angle_beta   90.00
_cell.angle_gamma   90.00
#
_symmetry.space_group_name_H-M   'P 1'
#
loop_
_entity.id
_entity.type
_entity.pdbx_description
1 polymer ?
#
loop_
_entity_poly.entity_id
_entity_poly.type
_entity_poly.pdbx_seq_one_letter_code
_entity_poly.pdbx_strand_id
1 'polypeptide(L)' 'MSSNYTTLFDACVLYPAPLRDLLLQLAQTGLFRARWTDRIHDEWTGCLQEKRPDLTLEKLT' A
#
# COMPACT_ATOMS: atom_id res chain seq x y z
N MET A 1 14.17 17.69 -6.81
CA MET A 1 14.60 17.62 -5.39
C MET A 1 14.09 16.31 -4.82
N SER A 2 14.89 15.25 -4.82
CA SER A 2 14.49 14.03 -4.10
C SER A 2 14.66 14.30 -2.62
N SER A 3 13.56 14.33 -1.87
CA SER A 3 13.61 14.26 -0.41
C SER A 3 14.49 13.09 0.07
N ASN A 4 15.27 13.31 1.11
CA ASN A 4 16.10 12.27 1.76
C ASN A 4 15.31 11.42 2.75
N TYR A 5 13.99 11.63 2.85
CA TYR A 5 13.15 10.96 3.84
C TYR A 5 12.70 9.61 3.30
N THR A 6 12.98 8.55 4.06
CA THR A 6 12.46 7.21 3.80
C THR A 6 11.32 6.95 4.77
N THR A 7 10.14 6.66 4.23
CA THR A 7 8.93 6.38 5.01
C THR A 7 8.63 4.89 4.92
N LEU A 8 8.53 4.24 6.07
CA LEU A 8 8.06 2.87 6.16
C LEU A 8 6.53 2.88 6.28
N PHE A 9 5.84 2.20 5.38
CA PHE A 9 4.40 2.03 5.45
C PHE A 9 4.03 0.78 6.23
N ASP A 10 2.98 0.91 7.03
CA ASP A 10 2.37 -0.19 7.78
C ASP A 10 1.21 -0.83 6.99
N ALA A 11 0.85 -2.06 7.34
CA ALA A 11 -0.21 -2.82 6.70
C ALA A 11 -1.57 -2.08 6.79
N CYS A 12 -1.84 -1.43 7.93
CA CYS A 12 -3.05 -0.64 8.13
C CYS A 12 -3.18 0.54 7.16
N VAL A 13 -2.06 1.07 6.70
CA VAL A 13 -1.99 2.21 5.76
C VAL A 13 -2.11 1.74 4.32
N LEU A 14 -1.61 0.55 4.00
CA LEU A 14 -1.68 -0.06 2.67
C LEU A 14 -3.01 -0.75 2.37
N TYR A 15 -3.75 -1.17 3.40
CA TYR A 15 -5.03 -1.86 3.27
C TYR A 15 -6.10 -1.04 2.52
N PRO A 16 -6.40 0.23 2.87
CA PRO A 16 -7.38 1.02 2.13
C PRO A 16 -6.82 1.51 0.78
N ALA A 17 -7.42 1.02 -0.31
CA ALA A 17 -7.05 1.36 -1.69
C ALA A 17 -6.84 2.87 -1.98
N PRO A 18 -7.74 3.80 -1.57
CA PRO A 18 -7.55 5.22 -1.87
C PRO A 18 -6.38 5.85 -1.10
N LEU A 19 -6.12 5.40 0.14
CA LEU A 19 -5.01 5.92 0.93
C LEU A 19 -3.67 5.44 0.39
N ARG A 20 -3.60 4.15 0.03
CA ARG A 20 -2.43 3.57 -0.64
C ARG A 20 -2.11 4.30 -1.93
N ASP A 21 -3.11 4.52 -2.79
CA ASP A 21 -2.92 5.18 -4.08
C ASP A 21 -2.40 6.62 -3.91
N LEU A 22 -3.01 7.40 -3.02
CA LEU A 22 -2.54 8.75 -2.69
C LEU A 22 -1.07 8.75 -2.21
N LEU A 23 -0.72 7.87 -1.28
CA LEU A 23 0.62 7.80 -0.71
C LEU A 23 1.67 7.37 -1.73
N LEU A 24 1.32 6.46 -2.65
CA LEU A 24 2.19 6.06 -3.75
C LEU A 24 2.37 7.19 -4.77
N GLN A 25 1.30 7.93 -5.10
CA GLN A 25 1.40 9.12 -5.96
C GLN A 25 2.29 10.19 -5.33
N LEU A 26 2.15 10.45 -4.02
CA LEU A 26 3.02 11.39 -3.29
C LEU A 26 4.49 10.91 -3.29
N ALA A 27 4.73 9.61 -3.14
CA ALA A 27 6.08 9.06 -3.26
C ALA A 27 6.67 9.28 -4.68
N GLN A 28 5.85 9.17 -5.74
CA GLN A 28 6.27 9.44 -7.12
C GLN A 28 6.65 10.92 -7.35
N THR A 29 6.00 11.86 -6.65
CA THR A 29 6.39 13.30 -6.71
C THR A 29 7.75 13.58 -6.06
N GLY A 30 8.37 12.59 -5.41
CA GLY A 30 9.68 12.72 -4.78
C GLY A 30 9.63 13.35 -3.39
N LEU A 31 8.46 13.44 -2.76
CA LEU A 31 8.26 13.96 -1.39
C LEU A 31 8.84 13.06 -0.30
N PHE A 32 8.90 11.75 -0.55
CA PHE A 32 9.61 10.75 0.28
C PHE A 32 9.82 9.45 -0.51
N ARG A 33 10.66 8.55 0.01
CA ARG A 33 10.85 7.18 -0.51
C ARG A 33 9.97 6.22 0.27
N ALA A 34 8.94 5.67 -0.37
CA ALA A 34 8.11 4.63 0.22
C ALA A 34 8.86 3.30 0.30
N ARG A 35 8.81 2.66 1.47
CA ARG A 35 9.31 1.29 1.71
C ARG A 35 8.32 0.52 2.57
N TRP A 36 8.30 -0.79 2.42
CA TRP A 36 7.62 -1.73 3.31
C TRP A 36 8.39 -3.05 3.25
N THR A 37 8.14 -3.92 4.21
CA THR A 37 8.72 -5.28 4.24
C THR A 37 7.75 -6.29 3.64
N ASP A 38 8.25 -7.46 3.27
CA ASP A 38 7.41 -8.57 2.78
C ASP A 38 6.36 -8.98 3.82
N ARG A 39 6.72 -8.94 5.11
CA ARG A 39 5.77 -9.22 6.21
C ARG A 39 4.58 -8.26 6.22
N ILE A 40 4.82 -6.97 5.99
CA ILE A 40 3.77 -5.96 5.91
C ILE A 40 2.90 -6.21 4.68
N HIS A 41 3.52 -6.63 3.57
CA HIS A 41 2.81 -6.98 2.35
C HIS A 41 1.84 -8.16 2.57
N ASP A 42 2.30 -9.21 3.23
CA ASP A 42 1.49 -10.39 3.54
C ASP A 42 0.34 -10.04 4.48
N GLU A 43 0.58 -9.18 5.48
CA GLU A 43 -0.42 -8.78 6.46
C GLU A 43 -1.61 -8.03 5.85
N TRP A 44 -1.37 -7.00 5.03
CA TRP A 44 -2.49 -6.26 4.43
C TRP A 44 -3.21 -7.09 3.36
N THR A 45 -2.49 -7.96 2.64
CA THR A 45 -3.08 -8.86 1.64
C THR A 45 -3.95 -9.93 2.30
N GLY A 46 -3.50 -10.51 3.41
CA GLY A 46 -4.27 -11.44 4.22
C GLY A 46 -5.52 -10.79 4.82
N CYS A 47 -5.38 -9.60 5.42
CA CYS A 47 -6.52 -8.83 5.92
C CYS A 47 -7.54 -8.51 4.81
N LEU A 48 -7.07 -8.23 3.59
CA LEU A 48 -7.94 -7.95 2.43
C LEU A 48 -8.71 -9.21 2.01
N GLN A 49 -8.04 -10.36 1.97
CA GLN A 49 -8.67 -11.64 1.65
C GLN A 49 -9.72 -12.04 2.69
N GLU A 50 -9.45 -11.80 3.99
CA GLU A 50 -10.39 -12.09 5.07
C GLU A 50 -11.60 -11.14 5.07
N LYS A 51 -11.39 -9.83 4.86
CA LYS A 51 -12.46 -8.82 4.96
C LYS A 51 -13.26 -8.63 3.68
N ARG A 52 -12.75 -9.08 2.54
CA ARG A 52 -13.42 -8.98 1.25
C ARG A 52 -13.37 -10.34 0.51
N PRO A 53 -14.04 -11.38 1.03
CA PRO A 53 -14.21 -12.63 0.29
C PRO A 53 -14.96 -12.42 -1.05
N ASP A 54 -15.69 -11.32 -1.18
CA ASP A 54 -16.44 -10.92 -2.39
C ASP A 54 -15.58 -10.25 -3.49
N LEU A 55 -14.27 -10.06 -3.26
CA LEU A 55 -13.34 -9.54 -4.27
C LEU A 55 -12.90 -10.71 -5.17
N THR A 56 -13.87 -11.22 -5.96
CA THR A 56 -13.63 -12.20 -7.00
C THR A 56 -12.58 -11.66 -7.96
N LEU A 57 -11.62 -12.52 -8.35
CA LEU A 57 -10.52 -12.26 -9.28
C LEU A 57 -10.93 -11.54 -10.58
N GLU A 58 -12.22 -11.56 -10.93
CA GLU A 58 -12.82 -11.00 -12.14
C GLU A 58 -12.79 -9.46 -12.25
N LYS A 59 -12.52 -8.71 -11.16
CA LYS A 59 -12.44 -7.24 -11.21
C LYS A 59 -11.04 -6.66 -11.38
N LEU A 60 -10.04 -7.51 -11.63
CA LEU A 60 -8.64 -7.11 -11.88
C LEU A 60 -8.25 -7.16 -13.37
N THR A 61 -9.20 -7.43 -14.28
CA THR A 61 -9.00 -7.32 -15.74
C THR A 61 -9.61 -6.02 -16.25
#